data_AF-F0RHB5-F1
#
_entry.id   AF-F0RHB5-F1
#
_cell.length_a   1.000
_cell.length_b   1.000
_cell.length_c   1.000
_cell.angle_alpha   90.00
_cell.angle_beta   90.00
_cell.angle_gamma   90.00
#
_symmetry.space_group_name_H-M   'P 1'
#
loop_
_entity.id
_entity.type
_entity.pdbx_description
1 polymer ?
#
loop_
_entity_poly.entity_id
_entity_poly.type
_entity_poly.pdbx_seq_one_letter_code
_entity_poly.pdbx_strand_id
1 'polypeptide(L)' 'MKNVFLVVILVFVQSCIPLRVAPNIQDYKITKGKTFKRGLTKHHVFIFEDPKDESEFYNYVDVKYQLYNIDVF' A
#
# COMPACT_ATOMS: atom_id res chain seq x y z
N MET A 1 10.19 41.22 -13.88
CA MET A 1 9.10 40.56 -13.12
C MET A 1 8.61 39.26 -13.78
N LYS A 2 8.43 39.21 -15.12
CA LYS A 2 8.00 38.00 -15.86
C LYS A 2 8.86 36.74 -15.62
N ASN A 3 10.18 36.88 -15.49
CA ASN A 3 11.09 35.74 -15.25
C ASN A 3 10.96 35.15 -13.83
N VAL A 4 10.62 35.97 -12.83
CA VAL A 4 10.40 35.49 -11.45
C VAL A 4 9.17 34.61 -11.38
N PHE A 5 8.10 34.99 -12.10
CA PHE A 5 6.88 34.21 -12.18
C PHE A 5 7.12 32.82 -12.80
N LEU A 6 7.99 32.76 -13.80
CA LEU A 6 8.38 31.51 -14.47
C LEU A 6 9.17 30.57 -13.54
N VAL A 7 10.08 31.13 -12.74
CA VAL A 7 10.84 30.37 -11.73
C VAL A 7 9.93 29.81 -10.64
N VAL A 8 8.96 30.59 -10.17
CA VAL A 8 8.00 30.12 -9.14
C VAL A 8 7.17 28.95 -9.66
N ILE A 9 6.67 29.01 -10.89
CA ILE A 9 5.92 27.91 -11.51
C ILE A 9 6.78 26.64 -11.59
N LEU A 10 8.06 26.78 -11.96
CA LEU A 10 8.96 25.65 -12.09
C LEU A 10 9.20 24.91 -10.76
N VAL A 11 9.20 25.63 -9.63
CA VAL A 11 9.34 25.03 -8.29
C VAL A 11 8.12 24.18 -7.91
N PHE A 12 6.92 24.55 -8.34
CA PHE A 12 5.70 23.79 -8.04
C PHE A 12 5.57 22.50 -8.86
N VAL A 13 6.10 22.44 -10.09
CA VAL A 13 6.09 21.20 -10.90
C VAL A 13 7.23 20.23 -10.57
N GLN A 14 8.26 20.70 -9.86
CA GLN A 14 9.37 19.85 -9.38
C GLN A 14 9.07 19.18 -8.03
N SER A 15 7.87 19.36 -7.46
CA SER A 15 7.53 18.66 -6.23
C SER A 15 7.47 17.16 -6.51
N CYS A 16 8.50 16.44 -6.06
CA CYS A 16 8.54 14.98 -6.06
C CYS A 16 7.57 14.47 -4.97
N ILE A 17 6.27 14.61 -5.25
CA ILE A 17 5.20 14.10 -4.38
C ILE A 17 5.23 12.58 -4.55
N PRO A 18 5.44 11.79 -3.49
CA PRO A 18 5.31 10.36 -3.59
C PRO A 18 3.85 10.03 -3.89
N LEU A 19 3.53 9.87 -5.18
CA LEU A 19 2.23 9.41 -5.62
C LEU A 19 2.12 7.93 -5.25
N ARG A 20 1.38 7.63 -4.18
CA ARG A 20 1.01 6.25 -3.83
C ARG A 20 -0.03 5.79 -4.84
N VAL A 21 0.42 5.19 -5.93
CA VAL A 21 -0.47 4.54 -6.91
C VAL A 21 -0.95 3.23 -6.28
N ALA A 22 -2.25 3.16 -6.00
CA ALA A 22 -2.84 1.91 -5.54
C ALA A 22 -2.70 0.84 -6.65
N PRO A 23 -2.25 -0.38 -6.33
CA PRO A 23 -2.14 -1.44 -7.32
C PRO A 23 -3.53 -1.81 -7.85
N ASN A 24 -3.63 -2.09 -9.14
CA ASN A 24 -4.84 -2.64 -9.74
C ASN A 24 -4.88 -4.15 -9.48
N ILE A 25 -5.80 -4.59 -8.62
CA ILE A 25 -5.99 -6.01 -8.27
C ILE A 25 -6.87 -6.64 -9.35
N GLN A 26 -6.27 -7.40 -10.26
CA GLN A 26 -6.97 -8.04 -11.38
C GLN A 26 -7.73 -9.30 -10.92
N ASP A 27 -7.06 -10.16 -10.15
CA ASP A 27 -7.62 -11.41 -9.66
C ASP A 27 -8.15 -11.25 -8.24
N TYR A 28 -9.46 -11.01 -8.14
CA TYR A 28 -10.17 -10.97 -6.86
C TYR A 28 -11.48 -11.73 -6.90
N LYS A 29 -11.93 -12.17 -5.72
CA LYS A 29 -13.22 -12.83 -5.53
C LYS A 29 -13.96 -12.22 -4.36
N ILE A 30 -15.20 -11.80 -4.59
CA ILE A 30 -16.10 -11.38 -3.52
C ILE A 30 -16.90 -12.60 -3.07
N THR A 31 -16.78 -12.98 -1.80
CA THR A 31 -17.49 -14.13 -1.23
C THR A 31 -18.18 -13.79 0.08
N LYS A 32 -19.21 -14.56 0.46
CA LYS A 32 -19.77 -14.50 1.81
C LYS A 32 -18.75 -15.08 2.78
N GLY A 33 -18.23 -14.25 3.68
CA GLY A 33 -17.30 -14.68 4.73
C GLY A 33 -17.94 -15.69 5.67
N LYS A 34 -17.13 -16.64 6.17
CA LYS A 34 -17.54 -17.48 7.30
C LYS A 34 -17.75 -16.61 8.54
N THR A 35 -18.74 -16.97 9.34
CA THR A 35 -19.02 -16.28 10.60
C THR A 35 -17.85 -16.52 11.57
N PHE A 36 -17.09 -15.48 11.88
CA PHE A 36 -15.96 -15.55 12.82
C PHE A 36 -16.41 -15.73 14.27
N LYS A 37 -17.51 -15.08 14.67
CA LYS A 37 -18.10 -15.17 16.02
C LYS A 37 -19.62 -15.25 15.93
N ARG A 38 -20.22 -16.10 16.76
CA ARG A 38 -21.68 -16.22 16.88
C ARG A 38 -22.28 -14.86 17.27
N GLY A 39 -23.20 -14.34 16.45
CA GLY A 39 -23.84 -13.03 16.63
C GLY A 39 -23.32 -11.91 15.72
N LEU A 40 -22.19 -12.11 15.01
CA LEU A 40 -21.75 -11.17 13.99
C LEU A 40 -22.46 -11.41 12.66
N THR A 41 -22.86 -10.32 12.01
CA THR A 41 -23.46 -10.34 10.68
C THR A 41 -22.49 -10.95 9.67
N LYS A 42 -23.03 -11.70 8.71
CA LYS A 42 -22.22 -12.22 7.59
C LYS A 42 -21.88 -11.07 6.66
N HIS A 43 -20.58 -10.81 6.48
CA HIS A 43 -20.09 -9.79 5.55
C HIS A 43 -19.63 -10.42 4.24
N HIS A 44 -19.60 -9.61 3.18
CA HIS A 44 -18.87 -9.96 1.97
C HIS A 44 -17.39 -9.66 2.19
N VAL A 45 -16.55 -10.59 1.79
CA VAL A 45 -15.10 -10.52 1.94
C VAL A 45 -14.52 -10.42 0.54
N PHE A 46 -13.60 -9.47 0.38
CA PHE A 46 -12.79 -9.29 -0.80
C PHE A 46 -11.52 -10.12 -0.64
N ILE A 47 -11.41 -11.19 -1.40
CA ILE A 47 -10.27 -12.11 -1.39
C ILE A 47 -9.44 -11.81 -2.64
N PHE A 48 -8.15 -11.60 -2.47
CA PHE A 48 -7.21 -11.37 -3.55
C PHE A 48 -5.89 -12.08 -3.26
N GLU A 49 -5.14 -12.36 -4.30
CA GLU A 49 -3.77 -12.86 -4.20
C GLU A 49 -2.82 -11.67 -4.12
N ASP A 50 -1.92 -11.68 -3.13
CA ASP A 50 -0.88 -10.65 -3.04
C ASP A 50 0.13 -10.92 -4.17
N PRO A 51 0.40 -9.96 -5.08
CA PRO A 51 1.41 -10.14 -6.12
C PRO A 51 2.85 -10.24 -5.57
N LYS A 52 3.03 -9.97 -4.28
CA LYS A 52 4.32 -9.98 -3.58
C LYS A 52 4.63 -11.36 -3.01
N ASP A 53 5.92 -11.67 -2.90
CA ASP A 53 6.37 -12.92 -2.28
C ASP A 53 5.99 -12.98 -0.80
N GLU A 54 5.81 -14.19 -0.25
CA GLU A 54 5.39 -14.43 1.13
C GLU A 54 6.25 -13.72 2.20
N SER A 55 7.53 -13.50 1.89
CA SER A 55 8.50 -12.85 2.79
C SER A 55 8.58 -11.33 2.61
N GLU A 56 7.97 -10.77 1.57
CA GLU A 56 8.19 -9.37 1.17
C GLU A 56 7.66 -8.38 2.22
N PHE A 57 6.58 -8.76 2.92
CA PHE A 57 6.08 -7.99 4.06
C PHE A 57 7.13 -7.91 5.20
N TYR A 58 7.72 -9.04 5.57
CA TYR A 58 8.72 -9.13 6.64
C TYR A 58 10.01 -8.41 6.25
N ASN A 59 10.46 -8.60 5.01
CA ASN A 59 11.62 -7.88 4.46
C ASN A 59 11.41 -6.36 4.48
N TYR A 60 10.21 -5.89 4.15
CA TYR A 60 9.87 -4.47 4.24
C TYR A 60 9.97 -3.96 5.69
N VAL A 61 9.46 -4.71 6.67
CA VAL A 61 9.55 -4.36 8.09
C VAL A 61 11.01 -4.31 8.55
N ASP A 62 11.79 -5.35 8.23
CA ASP A 62 13.20 -5.44 8.58
C ASP A 62 14.01 -4.23 8.07
N VAL A 63 13.87 -3.93 6.77
CA VAL A 63 14.58 -2.82 6.13
C VAL A 63 14.10 -1.46 6.65
N LYS A 64 12.79 -1.28 6.83
CA LYS A 64 12.21 -0.01 7.26
C LYS A 64 12.64 0.39 8.66
N TYR A 65 12.73 -0.57 9.57
CA TYR A 65 13.09 -0.34 10.96
C TYR A 65 14.54 -0.71 11.28
N GLN A 66 15.31 -1.13 10.28
CA GLN A 66 16.72 -1.51 10.40
C GLN A 66 16.92 -2.58 11.48
N LEU A 67 16.11 -3.64 11.44
CA LEU A 67 16.08 -4.67 12.47
C LEU A 67 17.17 -5.72 12.28
N TYR A 68 17.80 -5.81 11.10
CA TYR A 68 18.89 -6.75 10.80
C TYR A 68 18.51 -8.22 11.06
N ASN A 69 17.28 -8.59 10.74
CA ASN A 69 16.65 -9.90 10.98
C ASN A 69 16.47 -10.24 12.46
N ILE A 70 16.44 -9.25 13.35
CA ILE A 70 16.15 -9.42 14.77
C ILE A 70 14.66 -9.11 14.99
N ASP A 71 13.93 -10.06 15.59
CA ASP A 71 12.50 -9.92 15.91
C ASP A 71 11.57 -9.63 14.71
N VAL A 72 11.88 -10.24 13.56
CA VAL A 72 11.04 -10.22 12.36
C VAL A 72 10.44 -11.63 12.15
N PHE A 73 9.15 -11.81 12.43
CA PHE A 73 8.43 -13.10 12.35
C PHE A 73 7.15 -12.98 11.53
#